data_AF-A0A916S873-F1
#
_entry.id   AF-A0A916S873-F1
#
_cell.length_a   1.000
_cell.length_b   1.000
_cell.length_c   1.000
_cell.angle_alpha   90.00
_cell.angle_beta   90.00
_cell.angle_gamma   90.00
#
_symmetry.space_group_name_H-M   'P 1'
#
loop_
_entity.id
_entity.type
_entity.pdbx_description
1 polymer ?
#
loop_
_entity_poly.entity_id
_entity_poly.type
_entity_poly.pdbx_seq_one_letter_code
_entity_poly.pdbx_strand_id
1 'polypeptide(L)'
;METASGNRVMRIIGGWGGKKAAVAAIEEENDLAVLLDSVQQVALTLQEEYERSLAKVGRDVSQLATQVATLHPMVSKLKNDHSVDDKRNRVLEAEQARLKEQVGKIQGELEHYRSLSVKLREQLDVATEREANDKNALKTLKTDLEKALADIQERDGELTYERRKRSEVEQDRDTMRARIAKLEAEYFQAKRAIAKVINDHGIVKGNLATRELELERALEDFAIERSARAQAEALLARSRHELEESQRGNREKEKELRRLIEQYESEIQDLRARKTNAENAEMALRGKVVLVQRLLVNQRSKTDKAYEHIGHLQESIRKLMSDEASGRGQDINLEWEPDEEQVTAEDLESVDLKTDVPETSSPSQVVRLPVRDRNNNNN
;
A
#
# COMPACT_ATOMS: atom_id res chain seq x y z
N MET A 1 -133.08 33.66 -51.71
CA MET A 1 -133.15 34.79 -52.66
C MET A 1 -133.57 34.16 -53.99
N GLU A 2 -134.84 34.19 -54.37
CA GLU A 2 -135.66 35.35 -54.82
C GLU A 2 -135.61 35.53 -56.35
N THR A 3 -136.67 35.88 -57.09
CA THR A 3 -138.13 35.62 -56.96
C THR A 3 -138.83 36.08 -58.26
N ALA A 4 -139.93 35.43 -58.68
CA ALA A 4 -140.82 35.87 -59.78
C ALA A 4 -140.11 36.07 -61.14
N SER A 5 -140.70 36.47 -62.27
CA SER A 5 -142.05 36.91 -62.71
C SER A 5 -142.15 36.66 -64.24
N GLY A 6 -143.29 36.52 -64.92
CA GLY A 6 -144.69 36.50 -64.54
C GLY A 6 -145.59 36.43 -65.79
N ASN A 7 -146.85 35.98 -65.65
CA ASN A 7 -147.80 35.82 -66.77
C ASN A 7 -148.26 37.14 -67.38
N ARG A 8 -148.66 37.11 -68.67
CA ARG A 8 -149.72 37.99 -69.19
C ARG A 8 -150.52 37.35 -70.32
N VAL A 9 -151.82 37.11 -70.07
CA VAL A 9 -152.80 36.62 -71.05
C VAL A 9 -153.98 37.58 -71.09
N MET A 10 -154.30 38.11 -72.27
CA MET A 10 -155.53 38.85 -72.61
C MET A 10 -155.64 38.94 -74.14
N ARG A 11 -156.83 39.00 -74.77
CA ARG A 11 -158.21 38.66 -74.35
C ARG A 11 -159.05 38.52 -75.64
N ILE A 12 -160.01 37.61 -75.66
CA ILE A 12 -160.91 37.35 -76.82
C ILE A 12 -162.11 38.32 -76.81
N ILE A 13 -162.62 38.71 -77.99
CA ILE A 13 -164.00 39.12 -78.38
C ILE A 13 -163.92 39.76 -79.80
N GLY A 14 -164.87 39.64 -80.75
CA GLY A 14 -166.10 38.83 -80.81
C GLY A 14 -167.31 39.60 -81.39
N GLY A 15 -167.94 39.09 -82.46
CA GLY A 15 -169.11 39.72 -83.15
C GLY A 15 -168.72 40.80 -84.17
N TRP A 16 -169.19 40.86 -85.43
CA TRP A 16 -170.24 40.14 -86.18
C TRP A 16 -171.70 40.57 -85.91
N GLY A 17 -172.44 40.85 -86.99
CA GLY A 17 -173.81 41.39 -87.03
C GLY A 17 -173.88 42.76 -87.74
N GLY A 18 -174.83 43.03 -88.64
CA GLY A 18 -175.87 42.17 -89.21
C GLY A 18 -176.97 42.99 -89.90
N LYS A 19 -177.24 42.74 -91.19
CA LYS A 19 -178.28 43.47 -91.96
C LYS A 19 -179.68 43.32 -91.34
N LYS A 20 -180.51 44.36 -91.44
CA LYS A 20 -181.96 44.19 -91.71
C LYS A 20 -182.56 45.45 -92.36
N ALA A 21 -183.44 45.22 -93.33
CA ALA A 21 -184.28 46.23 -93.96
C ALA A 21 -185.75 45.76 -93.90
N ALA A 22 -186.69 46.71 -93.80
CA ALA A 22 -188.15 46.52 -93.87
C ALA A 22 -188.83 47.90 -93.77
N VAL A 23 -190.02 48.17 -94.35
CA VAL A 23 -190.71 47.65 -95.56
C VAL A 23 -191.93 48.56 -95.84
N ALA A 24 -192.53 48.44 -97.03
CA ALA A 24 -193.80 49.08 -97.46
C ALA A 24 -193.75 50.60 -97.77
N ALA A 25 -194.62 51.14 -98.65
CA ALA A 25 -195.86 50.55 -99.19
C ALA A 25 -196.11 50.81 -100.70
N ILE A 26 -196.52 49.73 -101.39
CA ILE A 26 -197.56 49.65 -102.44
C ILE A 26 -197.45 50.61 -103.64
N GLU A 27 -197.02 50.07 -104.78
CA GLU A 27 -197.90 49.80 -105.94
C GLU A 27 -197.33 48.58 -106.72
N GLU A 28 -198.06 48.03 -107.69
CA GLU A 28 -197.96 46.60 -108.06
C GLU A 28 -196.97 46.26 -109.21
N GLU A 29 -196.66 44.97 -109.36
CA GLU A 29 -195.80 44.32 -110.39
C GLU A 29 -194.30 44.75 -110.45
N ASN A 30 -193.38 44.00 -109.78
CA ASN A 30 -192.03 43.58 -110.31
C ASN A 30 -191.07 42.83 -109.31
N ASP A 31 -191.51 42.38 -108.13
CA ASP A 31 -190.62 42.00 -107.00
C ASP A 31 -189.63 40.82 -107.19
N LEU A 32 -189.67 40.03 -108.26
CA LEU A 32 -188.79 38.84 -108.40
C LEU A 32 -187.30 39.21 -108.54
N ALA A 33 -186.99 40.39 -109.08
CA ALA A 33 -185.61 40.81 -109.36
C ALA A 33 -184.83 41.18 -108.08
N VAL A 34 -185.48 41.87 -107.13
CA VAL A 34 -184.83 42.44 -105.92
C VAL A 34 -184.30 41.33 -105.01
N LEU A 35 -185.03 40.22 -104.91
CA LEU A 35 -184.67 39.10 -104.04
C LEU A 35 -183.43 38.37 -104.56
N LEU A 36 -183.31 38.20 -105.89
CA LEU A 36 -182.15 37.57 -106.53
C LEU A 36 -180.86 38.38 -106.31
N ASP A 37 -180.92 39.70 -106.54
CA ASP A 37 -179.78 40.61 -106.34
C ASP A 37 -179.32 40.62 -104.87
N SER A 38 -180.26 40.57 -103.92
CA SER A 38 -179.93 40.50 -102.49
C SER A 38 -179.14 39.24 -102.10
N VAL A 39 -179.42 38.10 -102.75
CA VAL A 39 -178.73 36.82 -102.53
C VAL A 39 -177.37 36.81 -103.23
N GLN A 40 -177.27 37.36 -104.45
CA GLN A 40 -175.98 37.54 -105.13
C GLN A 40 -175.05 38.46 -104.34
N GLN A 41 -175.55 39.58 -103.79
CA GLN A 41 -174.76 40.45 -102.91
C GLN A 41 -174.29 39.73 -101.64
N VAL A 42 -175.14 38.91 -101.00
CA VAL A 42 -174.72 38.15 -99.80
C VAL A 42 -173.64 37.13 -100.17
N ALA A 43 -173.82 36.37 -101.25
CA ALA A 43 -172.82 35.42 -101.75
C ALA A 43 -171.47 36.11 -102.05
N LEU A 44 -171.50 37.25 -102.75
CA LEU A 44 -170.32 38.07 -103.01
C LEU A 44 -169.66 38.55 -101.72
N THR A 45 -170.39 39.12 -100.76
CA THR A 45 -169.79 39.58 -99.49
C THR A 45 -169.18 38.45 -98.66
N LEU A 46 -169.78 37.25 -98.69
CA LEU A 46 -169.28 36.10 -97.94
C LEU A 46 -168.06 35.47 -98.65
N GLN A 47 -168.03 35.48 -99.99
CA GLN A 47 -166.83 35.18 -100.76
C GLN A 47 -165.71 36.20 -100.50
N GLU A 48 -166.01 37.51 -100.48
CA GLU A 48 -165.02 38.54 -100.12
C GLU A 48 -164.49 38.37 -98.68
N GLU A 49 -165.33 38.02 -97.70
CA GLU A 49 -164.87 37.73 -96.33
C GLU A 49 -164.01 36.47 -96.29
N TYR A 50 -164.36 35.43 -97.05
CA TYR A 50 -163.55 34.22 -97.18
C TYR A 50 -162.20 34.51 -97.84
N GLU A 51 -162.17 35.28 -98.94
CA GLU A 51 -160.95 35.70 -99.63
C GLU A 51 -160.09 36.63 -98.76
N ARG A 52 -160.69 37.59 -98.02
CA ARG A 52 -159.98 38.43 -97.03
C ARG A 52 -159.40 37.59 -95.89
N SER A 53 -160.13 36.58 -95.42
CA SER A 53 -159.66 35.62 -94.41
C SER A 53 -158.47 34.82 -94.94
N LEU A 54 -158.59 34.24 -96.14
CA LEU A 54 -157.56 33.43 -96.78
C LEU A 54 -156.31 34.26 -97.13
N ALA A 55 -156.49 35.52 -97.56
CA ALA A 55 -155.42 36.48 -97.77
C ALA A 55 -154.82 37.02 -96.44
N LYS A 56 -155.51 36.94 -95.31
CA LYS A 56 -154.93 37.19 -93.99
C LYS A 56 -154.12 35.98 -93.54
N VAL A 57 -154.70 34.78 -93.54
CA VAL A 57 -154.00 33.52 -93.20
C VAL A 57 -152.77 33.33 -94.08
N GLY A 58 -152.85 33.62 -95.38
CA GLY A 58 -151.69 33.59 -96.28
C GLY A 58 -150.60 34.60 -95.92
N ARG A 59 -150.95 35.80 -95.44
CA ARG A 59 -149.98 36.78 -94.91
C ARG A 59 -149.38 36.33 -93.59
N ASP A 60 -150.19 35.86 -92.65
CA ASP A 60 -149.75 35.40 -91.32
C ASP A 60 -148.82 34.16 -91.46
N VAL A 61 -149.15 33.24 -92.36
CA VAL A 61 -148.29 32.09 -92.76
C VAL A 61 -147.02 32.57 -93.46
N SER A 62 -147.07 33.59 -94.32
CA SER A 62 -145.87 34.16 -94.96
C SER A 62 -144.95 34.88 -93.96
N GLN A 63 -145.52 35.52 -92.93
CA GLN A 63 -144.77 36.13 -91.83
C GLN A 63 -144.13 35.06 -90.94
N LEU A 64 -144.87 34.00 -90.60
CA LEU A 64 -144.32 32.83 -89.90
C LEU A 64 -143.22 32.14 -90.72
N ALA A 65 -143.39 31.98 -92.03
CA ALA A 65 -142.38 31.41 -92.92
C ALA A 65 -141.11 32.26 -92.98
N THR A 66 -141.22 33.60 -93.02
CA THR A 66 -140.05 34.50 -93.00
C THR A 66 -139.39 34.59 -91.62
N GLN A 67 -140.16 34.50 -90.53
CA GLN A 67 -139.61 34.36 -89.17
C GLN A 67 -138.87 33.02 -88.99
N VAL A 68 -139.43 31.91 -89.48
CA VAL A 68 -138.75 30.60 -89.47
C VAL A 68 -137.51 30.62 -90.36
N ALA A 69 -137.57 31.24 -91.55
CA ALA A 69 -136.42 31.36 -92.46
C ALA A 69 -135.30 32.26 -91.92
N THR A 70 -135.58 33.20 -91.01
CA THR A 70 -134.56 34.00 -90.31
C THR A 70 -134.04 33.33 -89.04
N LEU A 71 -134.90 32.63 -88.29
CA LEU A 71 -134.50 31.89 -87.09
C LEU A 71 -133.71 30.61 -87.41
N HIS A 72 -134.03 29.89 -88.48
CA HIS A 72 -133.35 28.64 -88.85
C HIS A 72 -131.82 28.79 -89.04
N PRO A 73 -131.30 29.78 -89.80
CA PRO A 73 -129.85 30.00 -89.88
C PRO A 73 -129.26 30.52 -88.56
N MET A 74 -130.00 31.29 -87.76
CA MET A 74 -129.54 31.72 -86.43
C MET A 74 -129.36 30.53 -85.48
N VAL A 75 -130.34 29.63 -85.39
CA VAL A 75 -130.27 28.40 -84.57
C VAL A 75 -129.19 27.45 -85.09
N SER A 76 -129.05 27.33 -86.42
CA SER A 76 -127.99 26.52 -87.04
C SER A 76 -126.60 27.08 -86.73
N LYS A 77 -126.43 28.41 -86.76
CA LYS A 77 -125.20 29.06 -86.32
C LYS A 77 -124.96 28.82 -84.83
N LEU A 78 -125.95 29.06 -83.97
CA LEU A 78 -125.81 28.87 -82.52
C LEU A 78 -125.40 27.44 -82.15
N LYS A 79 -125.92 26.44 -82.87
CA LYS A 79 -125.54 25.03 -82.73
C LYS A 79 -124.10 24.74 -83.19
N ASN A 80 -123.65 25.42 -84.24
CA ASN A 80 -122.26 25.32 -84.70
C ASN A 80 -121.29 26.02 -83.74
N ASP A 81 -121.63 27.22 -83.28
CA ASP A 81 -120.85 28.01 -82.32
C ASP A 81 -120.71 27.22 -80.99
N HIS A 82 -121.82 26.69 -80.45
CA HIS A 82 -121.80 25.80 -79.28
C HIS A 82 -120.97 24.52 -79.51
N SER A 83 -121.00 23.92 -80.72
CA SER A 83 -120.15 22.77 -81.09
C SER A 83 -118.65 23.12 -81.18
N VAL A 84 -118.30 24.39 -81.40
CA VAL A 84 -116.92 24.90 -81.33
C VAL A 84 -116.52 25.13 -79.87
N ASP A 85 -117.38 25.76 -79.06
CA ASP A 85 -117.10 26.00 -77.64
C ASP A 85 -117.01 24.69 -76.84
N ASP A 86 -117.82 23.67 -77.15
CA ASP A 86 -117.72 22.33 -76.59
C ASP A 86 -116.35 21.68 -76.84
N LYS A 87 -115.81 21.84 -78.05
CA LYS A 87 -114.47 21.34 -78.41
C LYS A 87 -113.39 22.14 -77.70
N ARG A 88 -113.56 23.47 -77.60
CA ARG A 88 -112.64 24.37 -76.89
C ARG A 88 -112.59 24.06 -75.40
N ASN A 89 -113.73 23.82 -74.76
CA ASN A 89 -113.81 23.43 -73.36
C ASN A 89 -113.09 22.10 -73.11
N ARG A 90 -113.30 21.06 -73.95
CA ARG A 90 -112.58 19.78 -73.83
C ARG A 90 -111.06 19.91 -74.00
N VAL A 91 -110.59 20.84 -74.85
CA VAL A 91 -109.17 21.17 -74.96
C VAL A 91 -108.65 21.86 -73.70
N LEU A 92 -109.38 22.87 -73.18
CA LEU A 92 -109.02 23.57 -71.95
C LEU A 92 -109.04 22.65 -70.71
N GLU A 93 -109.95 21.69 -70.64
CA GLU A 93 -109.98 20.64 -69.61
C GLU A 93 -108.75 19.74 -69.68
N ALA A 94 -108.36 19.30 -70.89
CA ALA A 94 -107.16 18.49 -71.10
C ALA A 94 -105.87 19.26 -70.79
N GLU A 95 -105.80 20.55 -71.17
CA GLU A 95 -104.70 21.44 -70.81
C GLU A 95 -104.63 21.67 -69.29
N GLN A 96 -105.77 21.89 -68.63
CA GLN A 96 -105.83 22.04 -67.17
C GLN A 96 -105.39 20.76 -66.44
N ALA A 97 -105.78 19.58 -66.94
CA ALA A 97 -105.34 18.29 -66.40
C ALA A 97 -103.82 18.11 -66.56
N ARG A 98 -103.27 18.40 -67.74
CA ARG A 98 -101.83 18.34 -68.02
C ARG A 98 -101.03 19.32 -67.17
N LEU A 99 -101.52 20.55 -66.97
CA LEU A 99 -100.88 21.56 -66.12
C LEU A 99 -100.92 21.14 -64.64
N LYS A 100 -102.02 20.56 -64.16
CA LYS A 100 -102.10 19.97 -62.80
C LYS A 100 -101.07 18.86 -62.60
N GLU A 101 -100.90 17.97 -63.58
CA GLU A 101 -99.88 16.91 -63.55
C GLU A 101 -98.46 17.47 -63.52
N GLN A 102 -98.15 18.49 -64.34
CA GLN A 102 -96.85 19.16 -64.35
C GLN A 102 -96.56 19.88 -63.03
N VAL A 103 -97.55 20.59 -62.46
CA VAL A 103 -97.41 21.23 -61.14
C VAL A 103 -97.12 20.20 -60.04
N GLY A 104 -97.82 19.05 -60.05
CA GLY A 104 -97.56 17.97 -59.08
C GLY A 104 -96.14 17.39 -59.19
N LYS A 105 -95.62 17.21 -60.41
CA LYS A 105 -94.24 16.76 -60.65
C LYS A 105 -93.22 17.76 -60.13
N ILE A 106 -93.37 19.05 -60.47
CA ILE A 106 -92.49 20.13 -60.03
C ILE A 106 -92.53 20.28 -58.49
N GLN A 107 -93.69 20.08 -57.85
CA GLN A 107 -93.81 20.06 -56.39
C GLN A 107 -93.03 18.91 -55.76
N GLY A 108 -93.14 17.68 -56.30
CA GLY A 108 -92.36 16.53 -55.83
C GLY A 108 -90.84 16.70 -56.01
N GLU A 109 -90.40 17.27 -57.13
CA GLU A 109 -88.99 17.62 -57.37
C GLU A 109 -88.50 18.68 -56.37
N LEU A 110 -89.29 19.74 -56.13
CA LEU A 110 -89.00 20.79 -55.16
C LEU A 110 -88.88 20.24 -53.73
N GLU A 111 -89.74 19.30 -53.34
CA GLU A 111 -89.67 18.62 -52.04
C GLU A 111 -88.44 17.70 -51.93
N HIS A 112 -88.10 16.99 -53.02
CA HIS A 112 -86.87 16.20 -53.09
C HIS A 112 -85.62 17.07 -52.92
N TYR A 113 -85.50 18.18 -53.66
CA TYR A 113 -84.37 19.10 -53.54
C TYR A 113 -84.31 19.79 -52.17
N ARG A 114 -85.45 20.08 -51.52
CA ARG A 114 -85.49 20.53 -50.13
C ARG A 114 -84.94 19.48 -49.17
N SER A 115 -85.38 18.23 -49.28
CA SER A 115 -84.89 17.12 -48.45
C SER A 115 -83.38 16.90 -48.62
N LEU A 116 -82.90 16.92 -49.87
CA LEU A 116 -81.47 16.82 -50.19
C LEU A 116 -80.67 18.00 -49.62
N SER A 117 -81.21 19.22 -49.72
CA SER A 117 -80.56 20.43 -49.18
C SER A 117 -80.43 20.42 -47.66
N VAL A 118 -81.33 19.77 -46.93
CA VAL A 118 -81.21 19.57 -45.47
C VAL A 118 -80.10 18.57 -45.18
N LYS A 119 -80.13 17.39 -45.82
CA LYS A 119 -79.12 16.33 -45.63
C LYS A 119 -77.69 16.78 -45.95
N LEU A 120 -77.52 17.64 -46.97
CA LEU A 120 -76.21 18.19 -47.33
C LEU A 120 -75.70 19.22 -46.31
N ARG A 121 -76.58 19.93 -45.58
CA ARG A 121 -76.17 20.76 -44.44
C ARG A 121 -75.77 19.90 -43.26
N GLU A 122 -76.60 18.93 -42.87
CA GLU A 122 -76.29 17.98 -41.79
C GLU A 122 -74.94 17.28 -42.00
N GLN A 123 -74.62 16.91 -43.25
CA GLN A 123 -73.31 16.35 -43.61
C GLN A 123 -72.17 17.37 -43.54
N LEU A 124 -72.40 18.63 -43.92
CA LEU A 124 -71.41 19.71 -43.83
C LEU A 124 -71.12 20.09 -42.37
N ASP A 125 -72.15 20.16 -41.53
CA ASP A 125 -72.03 20.46 -40.10
C ASP A 125 -71.21 19.35 -39.41
N VAL A 126 -71.56 18.07 -39.64
CA VAL A 126 -70.81 16.91 -39.11
C VAL A 126 -69.37 16.85 -39.66
N ALA A 127 -69.13 17.26 -40.91
CA ALA A 127 -67.77 17.36 -41.45
C ALA A 127 -66.97 18.49 -40.77
N THR A 128 -67.61 19.62 -40.48
CA THR A 128 -67.00 20.78 -39.80
C THR A 128 -66.66 20.45 -38.35
N GLU A 129 -67.53 19.73 -37.63
CA GLU A 129 -67.23 19.22 -36.28
C GLU A 129 -66.04 18.24 -36.29
N ARG A 130 -65.94 17.36 -37.29
CA ARG A 130 -64.80 16.46 -37.45
C ARG A 130 -63.50 17.23 -37.69
N GLU A 131 -63.48 18.19 -38.63
CA GLU A 131 -62.28 19.02 -38.86
C GLU A 131 -61.87 19.76 -37.56
N ALA A 132 -62.83 20.31 -36.81
CA ALA A 132 -62.55 20.99 -35.55
C ALA A 132 -61.94 20.03 -34.49
N ASN A 133 -62.43 18.80 -34.41
CA ASN A 133 -61.90 17.77 -33.51
C ASN A 133 -60.50 17.30 -33.93
N ASP A 134 -60.29 16.96 -35.20
CA ASP A 134 -58.99 16.55 -35.74
C ASP A 134 -57.93 17.65 -35.57
N LYS A 135 -58.32 18.91 -35.80
CA LYS A 135 -57.49 20.11 -35.57
C LYS A 135 -57.16 20.36 -34.11
N ASN A 136 -57.94 19.83 -33.16
CA ASN A 136 -57.61 19.85 -31.74
C ASN A 136 -56.71 18.67 -31.35
N ALA A 137 -56.95 17.47 -31.89
CA ALA A 137 -56.07 16.30 -31.71
C ALA A 137 -54.66 16.55 -32.27
N LEU A 138 -54.53 17.26 -33.40
CA LEU A 138 -53.25 17.68 -33.96
C LEU A 138 -52.50 18.68 -33.06
N LYS A 139 -53.21 19.55 -32.30
CA LYS A 139 -52.57 20.43 -31.31
C LYS A 139 -52.02 19.64 -30.13
N THR A 140 -52.78 18.70 -29.58
CA THR A 140 -52.33 17.87 -28.45
C THR A 140 -51.15 17.00 -28.86
N LEU A 141 -51.23 16.31 -30.00
CA LEU A 141 -50.12 15.55 -30.57
C LEU A 141 -48.86 16.41 -30.79
N LYS A 142 -49.00 17.65 -31.24
CA LYS A 142 -47.86 18.57 -31.36
C LYS A 142 -47.25 18.92 -30.00
N THR A 143 -48.06 19.23 -28.99
CA THR A 143 -47.55 19.53 -27.64
C THR A 143 -46.94 18.32 -26.94
N ASP A 144 -47.42 17.10 -27.22
CA ASP A 144 -46.87 15.87 -26.64
C ASP A 144 -45.59 15.42 -27.36
N LEU A 145 -45.48 15.66 -28.68
CA LEU A 145 -44.22 15.54 -29.41
C LEU A 145 -43.16 16.54 -28.92
N GLU A 146 -43.55 17.78 -28.64
CA GLU A 146 -42.64 18.81 -28.09
C GLU A 146 -42.12 18.44 -26.70
N LYS A 147 -42.96 17.86 -25.82
CA LYS A 147 -42.51 17.27 -24.54
C LYS A 147 -41.54 16.10 -24.76
N ALA A 148 -41.92 15.12 -25.58
CA ALA A 148 -41.09 13.94 -25.82
C ALA A 148 -39.71 14.29 -26.39
N LEU A 149 -39.61 15.33 -27.23
CA LEU A 149 -38.33 15.85 -27.72
C LEU A 149 -37.49 16.52 -26.60
N ALA A 150 -38.12 17.21 -25.65
CA ALA A 150 -37.44 17.76 -24.48
C ALA A 150 -36.97 16.65 -23.52
N ASP A 151 -37.81 15.64 -23.26
CA ASP A 151 -37.47 14.47 -22.43
C ASP A 151 -36.29 13.70 -23.02
N ILE A 152 -36.23 13.54 -24.34
CA ILE A 152 -35.08 12.93 -25.05
C ILE A 152 -33.81 13.76 -24.85
N GLN A 153 -33.88 15.10 -24.97
CA GLN A 153 -32.73 15.98 -24.75
C GLN A 153 -32.23 15.94 -23.30
N GLU A 154 -33.11 15.82 -22.31
CA GLU A 154 -32.75 15.62 -20.90
C GLU A 154 -32.03 14.28 -20.71
N ARG A 155 -32.60 13.17 -21.23
CA ARG A 155 -32.01 11.82 -21.12
C ARG A 155 -30.65 11.74 -21.83
N ASP A 156 -30.47 12.39 -22.99
CA ASP A 156 -29.16 12.48 -23.64
C ASP A 156 -28.16 13.27 -22.79
N GLY A 157 -28.60 14.35 -22.14
CA GLY A 157 -27.81 15.09 -21.15
C GLY A 157 -27.31 14.20 -20.01
N GLU A 158 -28.22 13.50 -19.32
CA GLU A 158 -27.89 12.52 -18.26
C GLU A 158 -26.94 11.43 -18.76
N LEU A 159 -27.20 10.88 -19.95
CA LEU A 159 -26.42 9.81 -20.55
C LEU A 159 -24.99 10.26 -20.90
N THR A 160 -24.78 11.51 -21.34
CA THR A 160 -23.42 12.06 -21.50
C THR A 160 -22.73 12.33 -20.17
N TYR A 161 -23.46 12.71 -19.12
CA TYR A 161 -22.91 12.89 -17.77
C TYR A 161 -22.44 11.54 -17.17
N GLU A 162 -23.30 10.52 -17.15
CA GLU A 162 -22.92 9.19 -16.63
C GLU A 162 -21.83 8.51 -17.47
N ARG A 163 -21.73 8.79 -18.79
CA ARG A 163 -20.57 8.36 -19.59
C ARG A 163 -19.25 8.97 -19.11
N ARG A 164 -19.21 10.25 -18.71
CA ARG A 164 -18.01 10.90 -18.17
C ARG A 164 -17.64 10.32 -16.81
N LYS A 165 -18.60 10.29 -15.89
CA LYS A 165 -18.47 9.73 -14.54
C LYS A 165 -18.03 8.25 -14.57
N ARG A 166 -18.52 7.47 -15.52
CA ARG A 166 -18.02 6.11 -15.78
C ARG A 166 -16.56 6.10 -16.25
N SER A 167 -16.17 6.97 -17.18
CA SER A 167 -14.78 7.08 -17.64
C SER A 167 -13.82 7.44 -16.49
N GLU A 168 -14.23 8.32 -15.57
CA GLU A 168 -13.49 8.69 -14.37
C GLU A 168 -13.30 7.47 -13.44
N VAL A 169 -14.39 6.74 -13.13
CA VAL A 169 -14.34 5.52 -12.31
C VAL A 169 -13.51 4.40 -12.96
N GLU A 170 -13.54 4.28 -14.28
CA GLU A 170 -12.72 3.30 -15.01
C GLU A 170 -11.22 3.68 -15.02
N GLN A 171 -10.90 4.97 -15.06
CA GLN A 171 -9.53 5.48 -14.85
C GLN A 171 -9.04 5.23 -13.42
N ASP A 172 -9.84 5.55 -12.40
CA ASP A 172 -9.52 5.30 -10.99
C ASP A 172 -9.28 3.81 -10.71
N ARG A 173 -10.16 2.93 -11.23
CA ARG A 173 -10.00 1.47 -11.18
C ARG A 173 -8.62 1.02 -11.71
N ASP A 174 -8.19 1.58 -12.83
CA ASP A 174 -6.95 1.15 -13.48
C ASP A 174 -5.70 1.77 -12.84
N THR A 175 -5.77 2.96 -12.23
CA THR A 175 -4.69 3.45 -11.34
C THR A 175 -4.57 2.60 -10.07
N MET A 176 -5.70 2.16 -9.48
CA MET A 176 -5.70 1.26 -8.32
C MET A 176 -5.10 -0.11 -8.67
N ARG A 177 -5.41 -0.66 -9.84
CA ARG A 177 -4.78 -1.90 -10.36
C ARG A 177 -3.27 -1.75 -10.51
N ALA A 178 -2.79 -0.63 -11.09
CA ALA A 178 -1.36 -0.36 -11.20
C ALA A 178 -0.68 -0.23 -9.82
N ARG A 179 -1.36 0.37 -8.84
CA ARG A 179 -0.90 0.46 -7.45
C ARG A 179 -0.82 -0.92 -6.77
N ILE A 180 -1.81 -1.79 -6.98
CA ILE A 180 -1.81 -3.16 -6.46
C ILE A 180 -0.62 -3.94 -7.04
N ALA A 181 -0.45 -3.95 -8.37
CA ALA A 181 0.67 -4.65 -9.01
C ALA A 181 2.04 -4.16 -8.54
N LYS A 182 2.18 -2.86 -8.24
CA LYS A 182 3.39 -2.29 -7.62
C LYS A 182 3.61 -2.81 -6.19
N LEU A 183 2.58 -2.80 -5.35
CA LEU A 183 2.65 -3.30 -3.97
C LEU A 183 2.94 -4.81 -3.91
N GLU A 184 2.39 -5.59 -4.84
CA GLU A 184 2.71 -7.02 -5.00
C GLU A 184 4.20 -7.23 -5.35
N ALA A 185 4.73 -6.45 -6.30
CA ALA A 185 6.14 -6.50 -6.66
C ALA A 185 7.06 -6.11 -5.49
N GLU A 186 6.72 -5.05 -4.74
CA GLU A 186 7.44 -4.62 -3.53
C GLU A 186 7.38 -5.70 -2.43
N TYR A 187 6.23 -6.34 -2.22
CA TYR A 187 6.07 -7.46 -1.30
C TYR A 187 6.93 -8.68 -1.69
N PHE A 188 6.98 -9.05 -2.98
CA PHE A 188 7.84 -10.14 -3.44
C PHE A 188 9.34 -9.80 -3.31
N GLN A 189 9.74 -8.54 -3.50
CA GLN A 189 11.11 -8.09 -3.23
C GLN A 189 11.45 -8.16 -1.74
N ALA A 190 10.58 -7.65 -0.87
CA ALA A 190 10.75 -7.71 0.59
C ALA A 190 10.83 -9.17 1.08
N LYS A 191 9.98 -10.08 0.56
CA LYS A 191 10.02 -11.50 0.90
C LYS A 191 11.35 -12.18 0.50
N ARG A 192 11.94 -11.80 -0.64
CA ARG A 192 13.29 -12.26 -1.04
C ARG A 192 14.39 -11.69 -0.14
N ALA A 193 14.30 -10.41 0.23
CA ALA A 193 15.25 -9.79 1.15
C ALA A 193 15.23 -10.44 2.53
N ILE A 194 14.04 -10.72 3.08
CA ILE A 194 13.85 -11.45 4.34
C ILE A 194 14.46 -12.87 4.25
N ALA A 195 14.20 -13.60 3.16
CA ALA A 195 14.79 -14.93 2.95
C ALA A 195 16.33 -14.90 2.91
N LYS A 196 16.92 -13.85 2.30
CA LYS A 196 18.38 -13.64 2.35
C LYS A 196 18.86 -13.39 3.78
N VAL A 197 18.23 -12.46 4.51
CA VAL A 197 18.62 -12.12 5.90
C VAL A 197 18.52 -13.32 6.84
N ILE A 198 17.53 -14.20 6.65
CA ILE A 198 17.42 -15.47 7.41
C ILE A 198 18.62 -16.39 7.13
N ASN A 199 19.03 -16.53 5.87
CA ASN A 199 20.20 -17.32 5.49
C ASN A 199 21.51 -16.70 6.02
N ASP A 200 21.69 -15.39 5.85
CA ASP A 200 22.85 -14.64 6.34
C ASP A 200 22.95 -14.75 7.88
N HIS A 201 21.83 -14.68 8.60
CA HIS A 201 21.77 -14.92 10.05
C HIS A 201 22.13 -16.38 10.42
N GLY A 202 21.70 -17.37 9.64
CA GLY A 202 22.09 -18.77 9.82
C GLY A 202 23.60 -18.97 9.70
N ILE A 203 24.23 -18.33 8.71
CA ILE A 203 25.69 -18.33 8.52
C ILE A 203 26.39 -17.65 9.71
N VAL A 204 25.92 -16.47 10.14
CA VAL A 204 26.49 -15.76 11.31
C VAL A 204 26.37 -16.60 12.58
N LYS A 205 25.23 -17.29 12.80
CA LYS A 205 25.04 -18.18 13.94
C LYS A 205 25.97 -19.40 13.90
N GLY A 206 26.19 -19.98 12.73
CA GLY A 206 27.18 -21.06 12.54
C GLY A 206 28.61 -20.59 12.85
N ASN A 207 28.99 -19.42 12.34
CA ASN A 207 30.29 -18.80 12.59
C ASN A 207 30.50 -18.39 14.05
N LEU A 208 29.43 -18.05 14.78
CA LEU A 208 29.50 -17.80 16.22
C LEU A 208 29.79 -19.10 16.98
N ALA A 209 29.04 -20.17 16.69
CA ALA A 209 29.23 -21.47 17.36
C ALA A 209 30.62 -22.08 17.10
N THR A 210 31.22 -21.89 15.92
CA THR A 210 32.62 -22.31 15.69
C THR A 210 33.61 -21.45 16.46
N ARG A 211 33.38 -20.14 16.60
CA ARG A 211 34.24 -19.24 17.40
C ARG A 211 34.12 -19.47 18.90
N GLU A 212 32.94 -19.85 19.40
CA GLU A 212 32.73 -20.28 20.79
C GLU A 212 33.56 -21.55 21.08
N LEU A 213 33.50 -22.55 20.21
CA LEU A 213 34.28 -23.79 20.33
C LEU A 213 35.80 -23.60 20.15
N GLU A 214 36.23 -22.67 19.30
CA GLU A 214 37.64 -22.26 19.20
C GLU A 214 38.12 -21.55 20.48
N LEU A 215 37.28 -20.73 21.11
CA LEU A 215 37.58 -20.04 22.36
C LEU A 215 37.66 -21.02 23.53
N GLU A 216 36.75 -22.00 23.62
CA GLU A 216 36.80 -23.07 24.62
C GLU A 216 38.13 -23.81 24.55
N ARG A 217 38.56 -24.26 23.36
CA ARG A 217 39.86 -24.91 23.15
C ARG A 217 41.05 -24.02 23.53
N ALA A 218 41.03 -22.74 23.15
CA ALA A 218 42.09 -21.82 23.53
C ALA A 218 42.19 -21.60 25.05
N LEU A 219 41.08 -21.70 25.77
CA LEU A 219 41.05 -21.66 27.24
C LEU A 219 41.53 -22.97 27.87
N GLU A 220 41.25 -24.13 27.26
CA GLU A 220 41.84 -25.43 27.64
C GLU A 220 43.36 -25.43 27.44
N ASP A 221 43.85 -25.03 26.27
CA ASP A 221 45.27 -24.92 25.95
C ASP A 221 45.99 -23.97 26.93
N PHE A 222 45.40 -22.80 27.22
CA PHE A 222 45.95 -21.86 28.21
C PHE A 222 45.94 -22.41 29.64
N ALA A 223 44.94 -23.20 30.02
CA ALA A 223 44.91 -23.88 31.32
C ALA A 223 46.01 -24.96 31.42
N ILE A 224 46.24 -25.71 30.33
CA ILE A 224 47.32 -26.69 30.22
C ILE A 224 48.68 -25.98 30.31
N GLU A 225 48.93 -24.93 29.52
CA GLU A 225 50.18 -24.15 29.55
C GLU A 225 50.42 -23.57 30.94
N ARG A 226 49.40 -22.96 31.56
CA ARG A 226 49.49 -22.43 32.93
C ARG A 226 49.85 -23.51 33.95
N SER A 227 49.31 -24.73 33.80
CA SER A 227 49.63 -25.86 34.69
C SER A 227 51.07 -26.37 34.47
N ALA A 228 51.51 -26.49 33.21
CA ALA A 228 52.87 -26.89 32.86
C ALA A 228 53.90 -25.85 33.31
N ARG A 229 53.57 -24.55 33.19
CA ARG A 229 54.37 -23.45 33.71
C ARG A 229 54.47 -23.48 35.23
N ALA A 230 53.37 -23.72 35.95
CA ALA A 230 53.41 -23.86 37.41
C ALA A 230 54.25 -25.08 37.85
N GLN A 231 54.21 -26.19 37.11
CA GLN A 231 55.09 -27.34 37.34
C GLN A 231 56.57 -26.99 37.07
N ALA A 232 56.87 -26.29 35.98
CA ALA A 232 58.23 -25.84 35.66
C ALA A 232 58.77 -24.84 36.70
N GLU A 233 57.97 -23.88 37.14
CA GLU A 233 58.33 -22.94 38.22
C GLU A 233 58.55 -23.68 39.55
N ALA A 234 57.78 -24.73 39.86
CA ALA A 234 58.00 -25.58 41.04
C ALA A 234 59.28 -26.44 40.92
N LEU A 235 59.62 -26.96 39.73
CA LEU A 235 60.88 -27.67 39.49
C LEU A 235 62.10 -26.73 39.56
N LEU A 236 61.97 -25.50 39.09
CA LEU A 236 62.98 -24.45 39.24
C LEU A 236 63.14 -24.01 40.71
N ALA A 237 62.06 -23.98 41.49
CA ALA A 237 62.13 -23.73 42.93
C ALA A 237 62.86 -24.87 43.68
N ARG A 238 62.57 -26.14 43.34
CA ARG A 238 63.27 -27.31 43.91
C ARG A 238 64.76 -27.32 43.58
N SER A 239 65.12 -27.20 42.30
CA SER A 239 66.53 -27.21 41.89
C SER A 239 67.32 -26.00 42.42
N ARG A 240 66.67 -24.85 42.66
CA ARG A 240 67.27 -23.74 43.43
C ARG A 240 67.50 -24.09 44.89
N HIS A 241 66.56 -24.75 45.56
CA HIS A 241 66.73 -25.21 46.95
C HIS A 241 67.86 -26.23 47.08
N GLU A 242 67.88 -27.25 46.21
CA GLU A 242 68.93 -28.27 46.13
C GLU A 242 70.32 -27.63 45.85
N LEU A 243 70.38 -26.62 44.99
CA LEU A 243 71.59 -25.83 44.74
C LEU A 243 72.02 -25.03 45.98
N GLU A 244 71.08 -24.40 46.69
CA GLU A 244 71.38 -23.67 47.94
C GLU A 244 71.85 -24.60 49.06
N GLU A 245 71.24 -25.77 49.24
CA GLU A 245 71.67 -26.78 50.20
C GLU A 245 73.05 -27.33 49.86
N SER A 246 73.30 -27.63 48.57
CA SER A 246 74.62 -28.01 48.07
C SER A 246 75.67 -26.91 48.32
N GLN A 247 75.33 -25.63 48.10
CA GLN A 247 76.21 -24.50 48.42
C GLN A 247 76.43 -24.32 49.94
N ARG A 248 75.42 -24.53 50.79
CA ARG A 248 75.56 -24.47 52.25
C ARG A 248 76.48 -25.58 52.76
N GLY A 249 76.21 -26.83 52.36
CA GLY A 249 77.04 -27.98 52.71
C GLY A 249 78.48 -27.89 52.17
N ASN A 250 78.68 -27.30 50.99
CA ASN A 250 80.04 -27.03 50.49
C ASN A 250 80.74 -25.91 51.27
N ARG A 251 80.05 -24.83 51.68
CA ARG A 251 80.62 -23.79 52.56
C ARG A 251 80.91 -24.31 53.97
N GLU A 252 80.17 -25.31 54.44
CA GLU A 252 80.42 -25.97 55.73
C GLU A 252 81.65 -26.87 55.64
N LYS A 253 81.74 -27.72 54.63
CA LYS A 253 82.96 -28.49 54.31
C LYS A 253 84.17 -27.60 54.08
N GLU A 254 84.02 -26.45 53.43
CA GLU A 254 85.10 -25.48 53.24
C GLU A 254 85.59 -24.90 54.58
N LYS A 255 84.68 -24.61 55.53
CA LYS A 255 85.05 -24.18 56.88
C LYS A 255 85.70 -25.30 57.69
N GLU A 256 85.26 -26.54 57.53
CA GLU A 256 85.87 -27.72 58.16
C GLU A 256 87.29 -27.95 57.62
N LEU A 257 87.48 -27.91 56.30
CA LEU A 257 88.78 -28.02 55.65
C LEU A 257 89.70 -26.85 56.03
N ARG A 258 89.20 -25.61 56.13
CA ARG A 258 89.97 -24.45 56.63
C ARG A 258 90.44 -24.67 58.07
N ARG A 259 89.57 -25.11 58.98
CA ARG A 259 89.95 -25.47 60.36
C ARG A 259 90.97 -26.60 60.41
N LEU A 260 90.85 -27.60 59.53
CA LEU A 260 91.78 -28.72 59.46
C LEU A 260 93.16 -28.27 58.93
N ILE A 261 93.18 -27.32 57.99
CA ILE A 261 94.41 -26.64 57.52
C ILE A 261 95.02 -25.82 58.66
N GLU A 262 94.25 -24.99 59.37
CA GLU A 262 94.72 -24.22 60.55
C GLU A 262 95.31 -25.15 61.63
N GLN A 263 94.69 -26.30 61.87
CA GLN A 263 95.21 -27.34 62.78
C GLN A 263 96.55 -27.91 62.28
N TYR A 264 96.64 -28.40 61.04
CA TYR A 264 97.90 -28.92 60.51
C TYR A 264 99.00 -27.85 60.37
N GLU A 265 98.65 -26.60 60.08
CA GLU A 265 99.61 -25.49 60.08
C GLU A 265 100.15 -25.21 61.49
N SER A 266 99.30 -25.27 62.52
CA SER A 266 99.74 -25.15 63.91
C SER A 266 100.64 -26.33 64.32
N GLU A 267 100.31 -27.57 63.93
CA GLU A 267 101.13 -28.76 64.19
C GLU A 267 102.48 -28.70 63.45
N ILE A 268 102.51 -28.19 62.22
CA ILE A 268 103.75 -27.94 61.47
C ILE A 268 104.60 -26.84 62.14
N GLN A 269 104.01 -25.80 62.71
CA GLN A 269 104.75 -24.80 63.49
C GLN A 269 105.32 -25.40 64.77
N ASP A 270 104.55 -26.21 65.49
CA ASP A 270 104.98 -26.92 66.69
C ASP A 270 106.13 -27.90 66.39
N LEU A 271 106.04 -28.65 65.29
CA LEU A 271 107.10 -29.55 64.82
C LEU A 271 108.35 -28.79 64.37
N ARG A 272 108.21 -27.59 63.77
CA ARG A 272 109.36 -26.70 63.47
C ARG A 272 110.03 -26.18 64.74
N ALA A 273 109.25 -25.79 65.76
CA ALA A 273 109.79 -25.36 67.05
C ALA A 273 110.49 -26.50 67.80
N ARG A 274 109.95 -27.73 67.74
CA ARG A 274 110.62 -28.93 68.27
C ARG A 274 111.90 -29.24 67.50
N LYS A 275 111.90 -29.11 66.17
CA LYS A 275 113.10 -29.30 65.33
C LYS A 275 114.21 -28.32 65.66
N THR A 276 113.93 -27.01 65.73
CA THR A 276 114.96 -26.01 66.05
C THR A 276 115.51 -26.17 67.47
N ASN A 277 114.67 -26.53 68.45
CA ASN A 277 115.13 -26.88 69.79
C ASN A 277 116.03 -28.13 69.81
N ALA A 278 115.74 -29.15 68.98
CA ALA A 278 116.60 -30.32 68.82
C ALA A 278 117.95 -29.98 68.14
N GLU A 279 117.94 -29.12 67.12
CA GLU A 279 119.16 -28.64 66.44
C GLU A 279 120.05 -27.80 67.39
N ASN A 280 119.45 -26.95 68.22
CA ASN A 280 120.16 -26.21 69.28
C ASN A 280 120.76 -27.15 70.33
N ALA A 281 120.02 -28.18 70.76
CA ALA A 281 120.53 -29.19 71.68
C ALA A 281 121.68 -30.01 71.06
N GLU A 282 121.61 -30.32 69.75
CA GLU A 282 122.68 -31.01 69.04
C GLU A 282 123.95 -30.15 68.96
N MET A 283 123.84 -28.85 68.65
CA MET A 283 124.99 -27.93 68.67
C MET A 283 125.63 -27.85 70.06
N ALA A 284 124.83 -27.78 71.13
CA ALA A 284 125.32 -27.77 72.51
C ALA A 284 126.04 -29.07 72.88
N LEU A 285 125.57 -30.22 72.39
CA LEU A 285 126.25 -31.52 72.56
C LEU A 285 127.55 -31.62 71.75
N ARG A 286 127.56 -31.17 70.48
CA ARG A 286 128.77 -31.09 69.65
C ARG A 286 129.85 -30.22 70.32
N GLY A 287 129.46 -29.07 70.88
CA GLY A 287 130.35 -28.20 71.65
C GLY A 287 130.98 -28.91 72.86
N LYS A 288 130.17 -29.67 73.62
CA LYS A 288 130.66 -30.49 74.75
C LYS A 288 131.62 -31.60 74.30
N VAL A 289 131.36 -32.27 73.17
CA VAL A 289 132.25 -33.31 72.62
C VAL A 289 133.63 -32.74 72.27
N VAL A 290 133.69 -31.57 71.62
CA VAL A 290 134.97 -30.89 71.31
C VAL A 290 135.75 -30.53 72.59
N LEU A 291 135.04 -30.13 73.65
CA LEU A 291 135.65 -29.78 74.94
C LEU A 291 136.21 -31.03 75.66
N VAL A 292 135.49 -32.16 75.63
CA VAL A 292 135.96 -33.45 76.15
C VAL A 292 137.15 -33.98 75.34
N GLN A 293 137.15 -33.86 74.01
CA GLN A 293 138.31 -34.22 73.18
C GLN A 293 139.55 -33.39 73.55
N ARG A 294 139.40 -32.08 73.77
CA ARG A 294 140.49 -31.19 74.19
C ARG A 294 141.06 -31.56 75.57
N LEU A 295 140.19 -31.93 76.53
CA LEU A 295 140.59 -32.45 77.84
C LEU A 295 141.33 -33.79 77.75
N LEU A 296 140.87 -34.71 76.89
CA LEU A 296 141.47 -36.03 76.72
C LEU A 296 142.87 -35.98 76.06
N VAL A 297 143.08 -35.04 75.12
CA VAL A 297 144.41 -34.74 74.57
C VAL A 297 145.34 -34.14 75.65
N ASN A 298 144.83 -33.25 76.51
CA ASN A 298 145.60 -32.68 77.62
C ASN A 298 145.98 -33.75 78.67
N GLN A 299 145.09 -34.69 78.98
CA GLN A 299 145.43 -35.81 79.87
C GLN A 299 146.47 -36.76 79.25
N ARG A 300 146.41 -37.06 77.94
CA ARG A 300 147.45 -37.85 77.28
C ARG A 300 148.84 -37.22 77.42
N SER A 301 148.99 -35.92 77.14
CA SER A 301 150.29 -35.26 77.31
C SER A 301 150.78 -35.21 78.76
N LYS A 302 149.89 -35.36 79.75
CA LYS A 302 150.25 -35.54 81.16
C LYS A 302 150.60 -36.98 81.52
N THR A 303 149.92 -37.99 80.96
CA THR A 303 150.31 -39.40 81.17
C THR A 303 151.64 -39.71 80.51
N ASP A 304 151.91 -39.18 79.33
CA ASP A 304 153.14 -39.48 78.58
C ASP A 304 154.36 -38.93 79.33
N LYS A 305 154.28 -37.68 79.83
CA LYS A 305 155.28 -37.10 80.74
C LYS A 305 155.43 -37.87 82.07
N ALA A 306 154.33 -38.41 82.61
CA ALA A 306 154.39 -39.24 83.81
C ALA A 306 155.09 -40.59 83.54
N TYR A 307 154.91 -41.18 82.36
CA TYR A 307 155.63 -42.39 81.95
C TYR A 307 157.14 -42.12 81.75
N GLU A 308 157.54 -40.96 81.19
CA GLU A 308 158.95 -40.55 81.15
C GLU A 308 159.54 -40.41 82.57
N HIS A 309 158.82 -39.75 83.50
CA HIS A 309 159.22 -39.64 84.90
C HIS A 309 159.37 -41.01 85.61
N ILE A 310 158.44 -41.94 85.36
CA ILE A 310 158.52 -43.31 85.86
C ILE A 310 159.73 -44.05 85.25
N GLY A 311 160.04 -43.84 83.97
CA GLY A 311 161.24 -44.36 83.32
C GLY A 311 162.53 -43.89 83.99
N HIS A 312 162.66 -42.58 84.24
CA HIS A 312 163.82 -42.02 84.94
C HIS A 312 163.98 -42.54 86.38
N LEU A 313 162.88 -42.74 87.11
CA LEU A 313 162.89 -43.35 88.44
C LEU A 313 163.29 -44.83 88.39
N GLN A 314 162.77 -45.60 87.43
CA GLN A 314 163.12 -47.03 87.27
C GLN A 314 164.59 -47.23 86.86
N GLU A 315 165.15 -46.35 86.02
CA GLU A 315 166.58 -46.40 85.67
C GLU A 315 167.48 -46.05 86.86
N SER A 316 167.02 -45.13 87.73
CA SER A 316 167.71 -44.76 88.97
C SER A 316 167.70 -45.91 89.99
N ILE A 317 166.58 -46.61 90.16
CA ILE A 317 166.46 -47.81 90.99
C ILE A 317 167.34 -48.95 90.44
N ARG A 318 167.43 -49.11 89.11
CA ARG A 318 168.26 -50.14 88.48
C ARG A 318 169.77 -49.89 88.70
N LYS A 319 170.20 -48.63 88.78
CA LYS A 319 171.57 -48.28 89.20
C LYS A 319 171.81 -48.61 90.67
N LEU A 320 170.93 -48.19 91.58
CA LEU A 320 171.05 -48.46 93.02
C LEU A 320 171.18 -49.96 93.33
N MET A 321 170.37 -50.82 92.69
CA MET A 321 170.46 -52.27 92.89
C MET A 321 171.67 -52.95 92.22
N SER A 322 172.54 -52.22 91.50
CA SER A 322 173.73 -52.79 90.84
C SER A 322 175.01 -52.66 91.67
N ASP A 323 175.12 -51.63 92.52
CA ASP A 323 176.35 -51.33 93.27
C ASP A 323 176.35 -51.85 94.73
N GLU A 324 175.20 -52.24 95.29
CA GLU A 324 175.07 -52.57 96.72
C GLU A 324 175.30 -54.06 97.09
N ALA A 325 175.84 -54.86 96.18
CA ALA A 325 176.09 -56.28 96.39
C ALA A 325 177.39 -56.61 97.18
N SER A 326 178.24 -55.61 97.52
CA SER A 326 179.55 -55.84 98.17
C SER A 326 180.12 -54.69 99.01
N GLY A 327 179.30 -54.09 99.89
CA GLY A 327 179.76 -53.37 101.09
C GLY A 327 180.26 -51.93 100.93
N ARG A 328 180.70 -51.34 102.07
CA ARG A 328 180.84 -49.89 102.38
C ARG A 328 179.47 -49.17 102.43
N GLY A 329 179.09 -48.43 103.48
CA GLY A 329 179.81 -47.93 104.65
C GLY A 329 179.84 -46.39 104.66
N GLN A 330 179.62 -45.77 105.84
CA GLN A 330 179.30 -44.33 106.05
C GLN A 330 177.82 -44.03 105.73
N ASP A 331 177.02 -43.37 106.59
CA ASP A 331 177.13 -42.04 107.27
C ASP A 331 176.86 -40.86 106.31
N ILE A 332 176.37 -39.72 106.87
CA ILE A 332 175.72 -38.53 106.23
C ILE A 332 174.19 -38.70 106.17
N ASN A 333 173.29 -37.84 106.69
CA ASN A 333 173.24 -36.41 107.09
C ASN A 333 172.85 -35.41 105.96
N LEU A 334 172.51 -34.16 106.33
CA LEU A 334 171.96 -33.06 105.50
C LEU A 334 170.46 -33.25 105.17
N GLU A 335 169.54 -32.29 105.28
CA GLU A 335 169.55 -30.81 105.13
C GLU A 335 169.70 -30.30 103.68
N TRP A 336 168.58 -30.08 102.98
CA TRP A 336 168.41 -28.91 102.09
C TRP A 336 166.95 -28.59 101.75
N GLU A 337 166.68 -27.30 101.56
CA GLU A 337 165.52 -26.70 100.89
C GLU A 337 165.96 -26.33 99.44
N PRO A 338 165.29 -25.46 98.66
CA PRO A 338 163.86 -25.18 98.52
C PRO A 338 163.39 -25.51 97.07
N ASP A 339 162.24 -24.99 96.63
CA ASP A 339 162.20 -24.12 95.45
C ASP A 339 160.83 -23.40 95.31
N GLU A 340 160.86 -22.14 94.84
CA GLU A 340 159.68 -21.33 94.52
C GLU A 340 159.60 -21.10 93.00
N GLU A 341 158.47 -21.42 92.37
CA GLU A 341 158.05 -20.88 91.05
C GLU A 341 156.51 -21.05 90.97
N GLN A 342 155.64 -20.03 90.90
CA GLN A 342 155.61 -18.75 90.16
C GLN A 342 155.44 -18.87 88.63
N VAL A 343 154.19 -19.07 88.21
CA VAL A 343 153.62 -18.54 86.94
C VAL A 343 152.16 -18.13 87.26
N THR A 344 151.80 -16.91 87.67
CA THR A 344 151.83 -15.56 87.01
C THR A 344 150.82 -15.38 85.87
N ALA A 345 150.30 -14.14 85.72
CA ALA A 345 149.14 -13.70 84.93
C ALA A 345 147.80 -14.16 85.54
N GLU A 346 146.94 -13.31 86.13
CA GLU A 346 146.55 -11.91 85.83
C GLU A 346 145.76 -11.72 84.53
N ASP A 347 144.92 -10.69 84.55
CA ASP A 347 144.11 -10.11 83.47
C ASP A 347 142.96 -10.95 82.85
N LEU A 348 141.79 -10.35 82.51
CA LEU A 348 141.21 -9.06 82.90
C LEU A 348 139.66 -9.13 82.70
N GLU A 349 138.96 -8.10 83.18
CA GLU A 349 137.96 -7.30 82.43
C GLU A 349 137.52 -7.83 81.03
N SER A 350 136.25 -7.77 80.59
CA SER A 350 135.23 -6.73 80.80
C SER A 350 133.89 -7.12 80.11
N VAL A 351 132.73 -6.48 80.40
CA VAL A 351 131.99 -5.47 79.56
C VAL A 351 131.49 -5.97 78.19
N ASP A 352 130.29 -5.65 77.68
CA ASP A 352 129.02 -5.03 78.15
C ASP A 352 128.09 -4.98 76.89
N LEU A 353 126.99 -4.20 76.90
CA LEU A 353 126.31 -3.57 75.74
C LEU A 353 125.41 -4.53 74.89
N LYS A 354 124.06 -4.44 75.01
CA LYS A 354 123.12 -3.53 74.29
C LYS A 354 122.58 -4.14 72.97
N THR A 355 121.54 -3.65 72.28
CA THR A 355 120.75 -2.38 72.35
C THR A 355 119.32 -2.62 71.80
N ASP A 356 118.34 -1.87 72.32
CA ASP A 356 117.13 -1.26 71.69
C ASP A 356 116.10 -2.13 70.89
N VAL A 357 114.77 -1.87 70.81
CA VAL A 357 113.91 -0.64 70.94
C VAL A 357 114.00 0.25 69.66
N PRO A 358 113.01 1.09 69.21
CA PRO A 358 111.63 1.39 69.67
C PRO A 358 110.48 1.20 68.61
N GLU A 359 109.24 1.49 69.05
CA GLU A 359 108.14 2.35 68.47
C GLU A 359 108.01 2.65 66.94
N THR A 360 106.90 3.18 66.36
CA THR A 360 105.71 3.91 66.87
C THR A 360 104.50 3.84 65.88
N SER A 361 103.35 4.41 66.32
CA SER A 361 102.32 5.16 65.55
C SER A 361 100.94 4.50 65.26
N SER A 362 99.90 5.35 65.33
CA SER A 362 98.44 5.08 65.16
C SER A 362 97.91 5.95 63.97
N PRO A 363 96.61 6.33 63.74
CA PRO A 363 95.44 6.50 64.65
C PRO A 363 93.98 6.23 64.13
N SER A 364 92.96 6.34 65.03
CA SER A 364 91.51 6.65 64.76
C SER A 364 90.65 5.55 64.04
N GLN A 365 89.31 5.56 63.81
CA GLN A 365 88.04 6.23 64.26
C GLN A 365 86.84 5.42 63.60
N VAL A 366 85.49 5.50 63.80
CA VAL A 366 84.42 6.25 64.53
C VAL A 366 83.33 5.20 64.92
N VAL A 367 82.93 4.92 66.18
CA VAL A 367 81.85 5.49 67.05
C VAL A 367 80.37 5.44 66.54
N ARG A 368 79.47 4.81 67.36
CA ARG A 368 77.96 4.74 67.35
C ARG A 368 77.27 3.90 66.24
N LEU A 369 76.40 2.92 66.48
CA LEU A 369 75.15 2.73 67.31
C LEU A 369 73.81 2.99 66.52
N PRO A 370 72.66 2.36 66.88
CA PRO A 370 71.67 1.85 65.90
C PRO A 370 70.29 2.56 65.91
N VAL A 371 69.21 1.81 65.59
CA VAL A 371 67.75 2.14 65.55
C VAL A 371 67.23 2.46 64.13
N ARG A 372 65.97 2.22 63.69
CA ARG A 372 64.91 1.17 63.86
C ARG A 372 63.64 1.69 63.12
N ASP A 373 62.81 0.80 62.56
CA ASP A 373 61.41 0.99 62.09
C ASP A 373 61.05 2.14 61.11
N ARG A 374 60.36 1.77 60.02
CA ARG A 374 59.11 2.44 59.62
C ARG A 374 58.23 1.60 58.69
N ASN A 375 57.00 1.33 59.14
CA ASN A 375 55.87 1.06 58.24
C ASN A 375 55.42 2.37 57.56
N ASN A 376 54.92 2.31 56.32
CA ASN A 376 53.48 2.50 56.05
C ASN A 376 53.10 2.46 54.55
N ASN A 377 52.04 1.69 54.27
CA ASN A 377 50.85 2.02 53.47
C ASN A 377 50.91 2.63 52.05
N ASN A 378 50.00 2.08 51.22
CA ASN A 378 49.27 2.69 50.10
C ASN A 378 50.08 3.14 48.87
N ASN A 379 50.08 2.29 47.83
CA ASN A 379 48.94 2.27 46.89
C ASN A 379 48.76 0.88 46.27
#